data_AF-A0A6C0L935-F1
#
_entry.id   AF-A0A6C0L935-F1
#
_cell.length_a   1.000
_cell.length_b   1.000
_cell.length_c   1.000
_cell.angle_alpha   90.00
_cell.angle_beta   90.00
_cell.angle_gamma   90.00
#
_symmetry.space_group_name_H-M   'P 1'
#
loop_
_entity.id
_entity.type
_entity.pdbx_description
1 polymer ?
#
loop_
_entity_poly.entity_id
_entity_poly.type
_entity_poly.pdbx_seq_one_letter_code
_entity_poly.pdbx_strand_id
1 'polypeptide(L)'
;MTDTNTHITETDTENPDGDYGYMICLSNVSMPNILNIGITWIVPKQKVDDINGLFGLWKPPTPYILEFAKKVLNIEHKRNTIYKLLSEYRINQKQRFFHVPIEKVRTLFDLMDGDYWVNTSMIKSTEDTEGIEDTEGTEGTDDIFDIPVNESVKAAKVIEDRMIDCLFKKCDDLEAKIENKKVELAEINAIIEERKVALRDLSNNSKGCEARDQTENYIVTEY
;
A
#
# COMPACT_ATOMS: atom_id res chain seq x y z
N MET A 1 33.80 39.19 -3.15
CA MET A 1 34.53 37.94 -3.40
C MET A 1 33.66 36.83 -2.86
N THR A 2 33.19 35.98 -3.76
CA THR A 2 32.04 35.08 -3.61
C THR A 2 32.40 33.81 -2.87
N ASP A 3 31.56 33.44 -1.91
CA ASP A 3 31.55 32.15 -1.21
C ASP A 3 31.29 31.01 -2.20
N THR A 4 32.15 30.00 -2.22
CA THR A 4 31.85 28.70 -2.85
C THR A 4 31.60 27.68 -1.74
N ASN A 5 30.35 27.61 -1.33
CA ASN A 5 29.82 26.56 -0.47
C ASN A 5 29.50 25.35 -1.35
N THR A 6 30.40 24.37 -1.40
CA THR A 6 30.17 23.11 -2.10
C THR A 6 29.23 22.26 -1.26
N HIS A 7 27.94 22.37 -1.53
CA HIS A 7 26.92 21.51 -0.95
C HIS A 7 27.00 20.15 -1.66
N ILE A 8 27.79 19.24 -1.10
CA ILE A 8 27.82 17.83 -1.48
C ILE A 8 26.54 17.22 -0.93
N THR A 9 25.60 16.87 -1.80
CA THR A 9 24.42 16.08 -1.47
C THR A 9 24.85 14.62 -1.27
N GLU A 10 25.13 14.26 -0.02
CA GLU A 10 25.16 12.86 0.42
C GLU A 10 23.72 12.33 0.50
N THR A 11 23.24 11.64 -0.54
CA THR A 11 22.17 10.63 -0.39
C THR A 11 22.29 9.57 -1.48
N ASP A 12 23.27 8.69 -1.37
CA ASP A 12 23.24 7.36 -2.00
C ASP A 12 23.99 6.38 -1.09
N THR A 13 23.57 6.31 0.17
CA THR A 13 23.84 5.13 0.99
C THR A 13 22.82 4.08 0.60
N GLU A 14 23.20 3.28 -0.39
CA GLU A 14 22.56 2.01 -0.73
C GLU A 14 22.49 1.15 0.54
N ASN A 15 21.32 1.11 1.17
CA ASN A 15 21.02 0.06 2.14
C ASN A 15 20.93 -1.27 1.36
N PRO A 16 21.80 -2.27 1.61
CA PRO A 16 21.70 -3.57 0.96
C PRO A 16 20.49 -4.39 1.42
N ASP A 17 19.86 -4.00 2.53
CA ASP A 17 18.58 -4.53 3.04
C ASP A 17 17.39 -3.69 2.53
N GLY A 18 17.29 -3.49 1.21
CA GLY A 18 16.13 -2.82 0.60
C GLY A 18 14.84 -3.62 0.83
N ASP A 19 13.74 -2.92 1.19
CA ASP A 19 12.42 -3.55 1.38
C ASP A 19 11.96 -4.19 0.06
N TYR A 20 12.01 -5.53 -0.01
CA TYR A 20 11.51 -6.31 -1.13
C TYR A 20 9.98 -6.32 -1.14
N GLY A 21 9.39 -6.27 -2.34
CA GLY A 21 7.96 -6.46 -2.52
C GLY A 21 7.61 -6.93 -3.94
N TYR A 22 6.33 -7.17 -4.17
CA TYR A 22 5.80 -7.54 -5.48
C TYR A 22 5.00 -6.39 -6.08
N MET A 23 5.39 -5.99 -7.28
CA MET A 23 4.52 -5.19 -8.14
C MET A 23 3.57 -6.11 -8.89
N ILE A 24 2.29 -5.77 -8.88
CA ILE A 24 1.23 -6.58 -9.47
C ILE A 24 0.48 -5.77 -10.53
N CYS A 25 0.13 -6.41 -11.62
CA CYS A 25 -0.80 -5.89 -12.61
C CYS A 25 -2.06 -6.76 -12.63
N LEU A 26 -3.19 -6.15 -12.32
CA LEU A 26 -4.49 -6.81 -12.27
C LEU A 26 -5.37 -6.29 -13.41
N SER A 27 -6.02 -7.22 -14.09
CA SER A 27 -7.04 -6.94 -15.11
C SER A 27 -8.42 -7.40 -14.63
N ASN A 28 -9.44 -6.99 -15.35
CA ASN A 28 -10.80 -7.44 -15.10
C ASN A 28 -11.58 -7.52 -16.43
N VAL A 29 -12.26 -8.64 -16.67
CA VAL A 29 -13.02 -8.87 -17.91
C VAL A 29 -14.14 -7.83 -18.11
N SER A 30 -14.76 -7.36 -17.02
CA SER A 30 -15.81 -6.33 -17.08
C SER A 30 -15.26 -4.92 -17.34
N MET A 31 -13.95 -4.72 -17.25
CA MET A 31 -13.29 -3.42 -17.44
C MET A 31 -12.11 -3.55 -18.41
N PRO A 32 -12.38 -3.76 -19.71
CA PRO A 32 -11.32 -3.91 -20.71
C PRO A 32 -10.48 -2.64 -20.81
N ASN A 33 -9.18 -2.79 -21.07
CA ASN A 33 -8.18 -1.71 -21.13
C ASN A 33 -8.00 -0.89 -19.84
N ILE A 34 -8.62 -1.31 -18.73
CA ILE A 34 -8.41 -0.71 -17.42
C ILE A 34 -7.62 -1.69 -16.56
N LEU A 35 -6.42 -1.28 -16.18
CA LEU A 35 -5.51 -2.08 -15.36
C LEU A 35 -5.38 -1.45 -13.97
N ASN A 36 -5.37 -2.30 -12.96
CA ASN A 36 -5.03 -1.92 -11.60
C ASN A 36 -3.59 -2.32 -11.31
N ILE A 37 -2.72 -1.33 -11.19
CA ILE A 37 -1.31 -1.54 -10.90
C ILE A 37 -1.10 -1.28 -9.42
N GLY A 38 -0.68 -2.31 -8.71
CA GLY A 38 -0.56 -2.30 -7.26
C GLY A 38 0.78 -2.77 -6.77
N ILE A 39 0.96 -2.65 -5.45
CA ILE A 39 2.08 -3.23 -4.73
C ILE A 39 1.55 -4.12 -3.62
N THR A 40 2.29 -5.17 -3.31
CA THR A 40 2.00 -6.08 -2.21
C THR A 40 3.30 -6.61 -1.61
N TRP A 41 3.29 -6.85 -0.30
CA TRP A 41 4.38 -7.49 0.43
C TRP A 41 4.12 -8.98 0.66
N ILE A 42 2.87 -9.42 0.51
CA ILE A 42 2.47 -10.82 0.51
C ILE A 42 2.50 -11.40 -0.91
N VAL A 43 2.44 -12.73 -1.03
CA VAL A 43 2.44 -13.45 -2.31
C VAL A 43 1.34 -12.92 -3.24
N PRO A 44 1.63 -12.64 -4.53
CA PRO A 44 0.67 -12.05 -5.46
C PRO A 44 -0.67 -12.81 -5.56
N LYS A 45 -0.63 -14.14 -5.59
CA LYS A 45 -1.83 -14.99 -5.64
C LYS A 45 -2.74 -14.79 -4.42
N GLN A 46 -2.15 -14.87 -3.23
CA GLN A 46 -2.87 -14.65 -1.98
C GLN A 46 -3.51 -13.25 -1.96
N LYS A 47 -2.78 -12.22 -2.42
CA LYS A 47 -3.32 -10.86 -2.50
C LYS A 47 -4.55 -10.78 -3.42
N VAL A 48 -4.54 -11.47 -4.54
CA VAL A 48 -5.64 -11.50 -5.51
C VAL A 48 -6.84 -12.23 -4.92
N ASP A 49 -6.61 -13.37 -4.27
CA ASP A 49 -7.63 -14.14 -3.58
C ASP A 49 -8.28 -13.32 -2.46
N ASP A 50 -7.49 -12.59 -1.67
CA ASP A 50 -7.98 -11.67 -0.65
C ASP A 50 -8.87 -10.57 -1.26
N ILE A 51 -8.41 -9.92 -2.34
CA ILE A 51 -9.17 -8.88 -3.05
C ILE A 51 -10.49 -9.44 -3.58
N ASN A 52 -10.47 -10.65 -4.12
CA ASN A 52 -11.64 -11.29 -4.70
C ASN A 52 -12.61 -11.86 -3.64
N GLY A 53 -12.11 -12.24 -2.46
CA GLY A 53 -12.86 -12.81 -1.34
C GLY A 53 -13.38 -11.81 -0.30
N LEU A 54 -12.89 -10.57 -0.31
CA LEU A 54 -13.36 -9.50 0.57
C LEU A 54 -14.84 -9.15 0.30
N PHE A 55 -15.73 -9.57 1.20
CA PHE A 55 -17.14 -9.17 1.20
C PHE A 55 -17.31 -7.72 1.68
N GLY A 56 -18.10 -6.92 0.94
CA GLY A 56 -18.53 -5.58 1.38
C GLY A 56 -17.69 -4.39 0.89
N LEU A 57 -16.59 -4.61 0.17
CA LEU A 57 -15.92 -3.55 -0.59
C LEU A 57 -16.44 -3.47 -2.03
N TRP A 58 -16.33 -2.28 -2.64
CA TRP A 58 -16.66 -2.10 -4.05
C TRP A 58 -15.79 -3.04 -4.90
N LYS A 59 -16.45 -4.00 -5.56
CA LYS A 59 -15.84 -4.99 -6.44
C LYS A 59 -16.58 -4.97 -7.78
N PRO A 60 -15.86 -4.99 -8.92
CA PRO A 60 -16.47 -5.20 -10.22
C PRO A 60 -17.21 -6.56 -10.28
N PRO A 61 -18.23 -6.72 -11.15
CA PRO A 61 -19.06 -7.93 -11.19
C PRO A 61 -18.25 -9.22 -11.37
N THR A 62 -17.16 -9.15 -12.13
CA THR A 62 -16.22 -10.25 -12.33
C THR A 62 -14.99 -10.14 -11.42
N PRO A 63 -14.37 -11.26 -11.03
CA PRO A 63 -13.14 -11.24 -10.23
C PRO A 63 -11.98 -10.59 -10.98
N TYR A 64 -11.01 -10.07 -10.23
CA TYR A 64 -9.73 -9.64 -10.78
C TYR A 64 -8.88 -10.84 -11.19
N ILE A 65 -8.18 -10.69 -12.30
CA ILE A 65 -7.22 -11.66 -12.82
C ILE A 65 -5.82 -11.07 -12.64
N LEU A 66 -4.90 -11.89 -12.14
CA LEU A 66 -3.48 -11.53 -12.05
C LEU A 66 -2.82 -11.80 -13.41
N GLU A 67 -2.45 -10.74 -14.11
CA GLU A 67 -1.81 -10.86 -15.42
C GLU A 67 -0.32 -11.18 -15.27
N PHE A 68 0.36 -10.41 -14.45
CA PHE A 68 1.77 -10.63 -14.12
C PHE A 68 2.11 -9.95 -12.81
N ALA A 69 3.16 -10.47 -12.19
CA ALA A 69 3.75 -9.88 -11.00
C ALA A 69 5.27 -9.94 -11.11
N LYS A 70 5.95 -8.96 -10.51
CA LYS A 70 7.40 -8.87 -10.51
C LYS A 70 7.90 -8.56 -9.11
N LYS A 71 8.84 -9.36 -8.61
CA LYS A 71 9.51 -9.16 -7.33
C LYS A 71 10.60 -8.12 -7.51
N VAL A 72 10.55 -7.05 -6.72
CA VAL A 72 11.44 -5.90 -6.87
C VAL A 72 11.95 -5.40 -5.53
N LEU A 73 13.18 -4.88 -5.55
CA LEU A 73 13.78 -4.08 -4.46
C LEU A 73 13.23 -2.65 -4.46
N ASN A 74 13.09 -2.04 -3.27
CA ASN A 74 12.66 -0.66 -3.09
C ASN A 74 11.32 -0.37 -3.79
N ILE A 75 10.31 -1.19 -3.47
CA ILE A 75 9.02 -1.19 -4.17
C ILE A 75 8.29 0.16 -4.17
N GLU A 76 8.42 0.94 -3.10
CA GLU A 76 7.82 2.26 -2.98
C GLU A 76 8.37 3.23 -4.03
N HIS A 77 9.69 3.23 -4.24
CA HIS A 77 10.34 4.06 -5.25
C HIS A 77 9.91 3.63 -6.65
N LYS A 78 9.95 2.32 -6.93
CA LYS A 78 9.55 1.74 -8.22
C LYS A 78 8.08 2.02 -8.57
N ARG A 79 7.18 1.90 -7.59
CA ARG A 79 5.77 2.28 -7.74
C ARG A 79 5.63 3.74 -8.13
N ASN A 80 6.30 4.64 -7.42
CA ASN A 80 6.20 6.07 -7.68
C ASN A 80 6.72 6.41 -9.07
N THR A 81 7.79 5.76 -9.53
CA THR A 81 8.32 5.91 -10.90
C THR A 81 7.29 5.47 -11.94
N ILE A 82 6.72 4.26 -11.81
CA ILE A 82 5.66 3.79 -12.74
C ILE A 82 4.45 4.72 -12.72
N TYR A 83 4.01 5.19 -11.56
CA TYR A 83 2.85 6.07 -11.47
C TYR A 83 3.10 7.45 -12.10
N LYS A 84 4.35 7.94 -12.06
CA LYS A 84 4.75 9.15 -12.78
C LYS A 84 4.74 8.92 -14.29
N LEU A 85 5.31 7.82 -14.76
CA LEU A 85 5.36 7.46 -16.17
C LEU A 85 3.96 7.21 -16.77
N LEU A 86 3.05 6.62 -15.99
CA LEU A 86 1.67 6.34 -16.39
C LEU A 86 0.67 7.41 -15.94
N SER A 87 1.14 8.57 -15.50
CA SER A 87 0.29 9.63 -14.96
C SER A 87 -0.77 10.10 -15.96
N GLU A 88 -0.42 10.18 -17.24
CA GLU A 88 -1.32 10.54 -18.35
C GLU A 88 -2.46 9.54 -18.57
N TYR A 89 -2.22 8.26 -18.26
CA TYR A 89 -3.19 7.17 -18.45
C TYR A 89 -4.05 6.94 -17.22
N ARG A 90 -3.88 7.72 -16.16
CA ARG A 90 -4.53 7.47 -14.87
C ARG A 90 -5.96 7.99 -14.88
N ILE A 91 -6.92 7.12 -14.57
CA ILE A 91 -8.35 7.47 -14.55
C ILE A 91 -8.66 8.41 -13.39
N ASN A 92 -8.08 8.12 -12.22
CA ASN A 92 -8.26 8.93 -11.01
C ASN A 92 -6.96 8.97 -10.22
N GLN A 93 -6.49 10.18 -9.88
CA GLN A 93 -5.25 10.40 -9.12
C GLN A 93 -5.27 9.76 -7.72
N LYS A 94 -6.45 9.55 -7.13
CA LYS A 94 -6.59 8.89 -5.82
C LYS A 94 -6.60 7.37 -5.93
N GLN A 95 -6.90 6.82 -7.11
CA GLN A 95 -7.03 5.38 -7.32
C GLN A 95 -5.84 4.83 -8.11
N ARG A 96 -5.74 3.51 -8.18
CA ARG A 96 -4.63 2.79 -8.82
C ARG A 96 -5.03 2.22 -10.19
N PHE A 97 -6.01 2.85 -10.85
CA PHE A 97 -6.54 2.43 -12.13
C PHE A 97 -5.97 3.26 -13.27
N PHE A 98 -5.54 2.58 -14.33
CA PHE A 98 -4.91 3.14 -15.51
C PHE A 98 -5.62 2.62 -16.77
N HIS A 99 -5.97 3.52 -17.68
CA HIS A 99 -6.52 3.19 -18.99
C HIS A 99 -5.37 3.01 -19.98
N VAL A 100 -4.82 1.80 -20.06
CA VAL A 100 -3.62 1.51 -20.82
C VAL A 100 -3.63 0.05 -21.29
N PRO A 101 -3.16 -0.26 -22.51
CA PRO A 101 -3.03 -1.65 -22.95
C PRO A 101 -1.97 -2.39 -22.13
N ILE A 102 -2.24 -3.68 -21.89
CA ILE A 102 -1.37 -4.55 -21.08
C ILE A 102 0.06 -4.61 -21.58
N GLU A 103 0.26 -4.65 -22.89
CA GLU A 103 1.60 -4.76 -23.49
C GLU A 103 2.49 -3.56 -23.13
N LYS A 104 1.91 -2.35 -23.06
CA LYS A 104 2.66 -1.16 -22.68
C LYS A 104 3.12 -1.23 -21.22
N VAL A 105 2.28 -1.77 -20.34
CA VAL A 105 2.65 -1.98 -18.92
C VAL A 105 3.69 -3.08 -18.80
N ARG A 106 3.56 -4.16 -19.58
CA ARG A 106 4.54 -5.25 -19.63
C ARG A 106 5.92 -4.72 -20.03
N THR A 107 6.03 -3.91 -21.08
CA THR A 107 7.30 -3.29 -21.47
C THR A 107 7.91 -2.46 -20.34
N LEU A 108 7.10 -1.69 -19.61
CA LEU A 108 7.60 -0.94 -18.44
C LEU A 108 8.13 -1.88 -17.35
N PHE A 109 7.48 -3.00 -17.11
CA PHE A 109 7.93 -4.00 -16.15
C PHE A 109 9.20 -4.71 -16.62
N ASP A 110 9.36 -4.97 -17.91
CA ASP A 110 10.56 -5.58 -18.50
C ASP A 110 11.80 -4.70 -18.29
N LEU A 111 11.63 -3.38 -18.42
CA LEU A 111 12.71 -2.40 -18.20
C LEU A 111 13.15 -2.28 -16.73
N MET A 112 12.35 -2.77 -15.79
CA MET A 112 12.67 -2.69 -14.37
C MET A 112 13.52 -3.86 -13.90
N ASP A 113 14.39 -3.65 -12.91
CA ASP A 113 15.12 -4.77 -12.30
C ASP A 113 14.19 -5.63 -11.44
N GLY A 114 14.47 -6.93 -11.39
CA GLY A 114 13.76 -7.90 -10.56
C GLY A 114 13.31 -9.13 -11.34
N ASP A 115 12.73 -10.08 -10.62
CA ASP A 115 12.34 -11.38 -11.17
C ASP A 115 10.82 -11.46 -11.33
N TYR A 116 10.37 -11.97 -12.48
CA TYR A 116 8.96 -12.27 -12.67
C TYR A 116 8.52 -13.36 -11.70
N TRP A 117 7.41 -13.10 -11.01
CA TRP A 117 6.80 -14.09 -10.17
C TRP A 117 6.04 -15.07 -11.06
N VAL A 118 6.54 -16.30 -11.14
CA VAL A 118 5.88 -17.40 -11.84
C VAL A 118 5.24 -18.29 -10.78
N ASN A 119 3.94 -18.54 -10.93
CA ASN A 119 3.28 -19.52 -10.09
C ASN A 119 3.71 -20.93 -10.53
N THR A 120 4.59 -21.57 -9.77
CA THR A 120 5.01 -22.96 -10.01
C THR A 120 3.83 -23.93 -10.11
N SER A 121 2.66 -23.60 -9.52
CA SER A 121 1.47 -24.43 -9.62
C SER A 121 0.80 -24.44 -11.01
N MET A 122 1.22 -23.58 -11.94
CA MET A 122 0.68 -23.50 -13.31
C MET A 122 1.59 -24.13 -14.38
N ILE A 123 2.87 -24.37 -14.06
CA ILE A 123 3.82 -24.98 -15.01
C ILE A 123 3.56 -26.49 -15.19
N LYS A 124 2.84 -27.14 -14.25
CA LYS A 124 2.52 -28.58 -14.31
C LYS A 124 1.42 -28.98 -15.31
N SER A 125 0.84 -28.06 -16.06
CA SER A 125 -0.38 -28.32 -16.85
C SER A 125 -0.20 -28.18 -18.36
N THR A 126 1.00 -27.86 -18.85
CA THR A 126 1.23 -27.44 -20.25
C THR A 126 2.32 -28.22 -20.98
N GLU A 127 2.74 -29.38 -20.49
CA GLU A 127 3.64 -30.27 -21.25
C GLU A 127 2.92 -31.22 -22.23
N ASP A 128 1.59 -31.12 -22.36
CA ASP A 128 0.85 -31.86 -23.38
C ASP A 128 0.35 -30.88 -24.46
N THR A 129 1.14 -30.65 -25.51
CA THR A 129 0.72 -30.55 -26.93
C THR A 129 1.87 -29.90 -27.72
N GLU A 130 2.84 -30.70 -28.18
CA GLU A 130 3.35 -30.59 -29.56
C GLU A 130 3.65 -32.01 -30.05
N GLY A 131 2.82 -32.48 -30.99
CA GLY A 131 3.00 -33.77 -31.64
C GLY A 131 4.13 -33.73 -32.65
N ILE A 132 5.04 -34.70 -32.56
CA ILE A 132 5.90 -35.14 -33.66
C ILE A 132 5.91 -36.67 -33.66
N GLU A 133 5.64 -37.22 -34.84
CA GLU A 133 5.53 -38.64 -35.16
C GLU A 133 6.87 -39.40 -35.01
N ASP A 134 6.75 -40.62 -34.49
CA ASP A 134 7.50 -41.86 -34.74
C ASP A 134 9.04 -41.85 -34.87
N THR A 135 9.74 -42.49 -33.91
CA THR A 135 10.71 -43.59 -34.18
C THR A 135 11.03 -44.41 -32.91
N GLU A 136 11.21 -45.72 -33.08
CA GLU A 136 11.35 -46.78 -32.05
C GLU A 136 12.75 -46.91 -31.39
N GLY A 137 12.78 -47.49 -30.18
CA GLY A 137 13.96 -48.11 -29.50
C GLY A 137 14.83 -47.13 -28.68
N THR A 138 15.34 -47.40 -27.47
CA THR A 138 15.72 -48.64 -26.77
C THR A 138 15.89 -48.33 -25.26
N GLU A 139 15.95 -49.38 -24.45
CA GLU A 139 16.00 -49.48 -22.97
C GLU A 139 17.11 -48.70 -22.23
N GLY A 140 16.76 -48.25 -21.01
CA GLY A 140 17.59 -48.34 -19.79
C GLY A 140 18.66 -47.28 -19.52
N THR A 141 18.49 -46.48 -18.46
CA THR A 141 19.25 -46.59 -17.19
C THR A 141 18.83 -45.46 -16.24
N ASP A 142 18.52 -45.84 -15.00
CA ASP A 142 18.33 -44.96 -13.86
C ASP A 142 19.58 -44.15 -13.56
N ASP A 143 19.48 -42.82 -13.52
CA ASP A 143 20.39 -41.95 -12.78
C ASP A 143 19.60 -40.74 -12.26
N ILE A 144 19.02 -40.92 -11.07
CA ILE A 144 18.41 -39.88 -10.26
C ILE A 144 19.54 -38.94 -9.80
N PHE A 145 19.59 -37.76 -10.39
CA PHE A 145 20.44 -36.65 -9.94
C PHE A 145 19.95 -36.17 -8.55
N ASP A 146 20.62 -36.62 -7.49
CA ASP A 146 20.50 -36.05 -6.14
C ASP A 146 21.14 -34.66 -6.12
N ILE A 147 20.35 -33.63 -6.42
CA ILE A 147 20.74 -32.22 -6.25
C ILE A 147 20.45 -31.83 -4.80
N PRO A 148 21.39 -31.21 -4.06
CA PRO A 148 21.21 -30.93 -2.64
C PRO A 148 20.20 -29.78 -2.42
N VAL A 149 18.93 -30.12 -2.24
CA VAL A 149 17.79 -29.20 -1.99
C VAL A 149 17.91 -28.43 -0.65
N ASN A 150 18.96 -28.66 0.13
CA ASN A 150 19.00 -28.26 1.55
C ASN A 150 19.51 -26.83 1.83
N GLU A 151 20.23 -26.18 0.91
CA GLU A 151 20.73 -24.80 1.11
C GLU A 151 19.71 -23.73 0.69
N SER A 152 19.00 -23.96 -0.42
CA SER A 152 17.94 -23.07 -0.93
C SER A 152 16.78 -22.91 0.08
N VAL A 153 16.37 -24.02 0.71
CA VAL A 153 15.28 -24.01 1.70
C VAL A 153 15.69 -23.30 2.99
N LYS A 154 16.96 -23.40 3.40
CA LYS A 154 17.49 -22.68 4.57
C LYS A 154 17.56 -21.18 4.30
N ALA A 155 18.00 -20.78 3.11
CA ALA A 155 18.05 -19.37 2.72
C ALA A 155 16.65 -18.74 2.66
N ALA A 156 15.66 -19.47 2.13
CA ALA A 156 14.26 -19.02 2.12
C ALA A 156 13.71 -18.80 3.54
N LYS A 157 14.00 -19.72 4.47
CA LYS A 157 13.55 -19.61 5.87
C LYS A 157 14.17 -18.41 6.60
N VAL A 158 15.45 -18.13 6.37
CA VAL A 158 16.12 -16.95 6.94
C VAL A 158 15.51 -15.65 6.41
N ILE A 159 15.08 -15.64 5.15
CA ILE A 159 14.39 -14.48 4.56
C ILE A 159 13.01 -14.30 5.18
N GLU A 160 12.25 -15.39 5.39
CA GLU A 160 10.96 -15.35 6.06
C GLU A 160 11.06 -14.80 7.49
N ASP A 161 12.03 -15.28 8.27
CA ASP A 161 12.24 -14.81 9.65
C ASP A 161 12.57 -13.31 9.67
N ARG A 162 13.42 -12.83 8.74
CA ARG A 162 13.71 -11.39 8.58
C ARG A 162 12.49 -10.57 8.17
N MET A 163 11.62 -11.11 7.32
CA MET A 163 10.38 -10.43 6.92
C MET A 163 9.42 -10.31 8.11
N ILE A 164 9.34 -11.35 8.93
CA ILE A 164 8.53 -11.38 10.14
C ILE A 164 9.02 -10.31 11.14
N ASP A 165 10.34 -10.21 11.36
CA ASP A 165 10.93 -9.19 12.23
C ASP A 165 10.64 -7.75 11.73
N CYS A 166 10.72 -7.53 10.41
CA CYS A 166 10.39 -6.24 9.81
C CYS A 166 8.90 -5.89 9.99
N LEU A 167 8.01 -6.87 9.89
CA LEU A 167 6.58 -6.70 10.15
C LEU A 167 6.32 -6.34 11.62
N PHE A 168 6.94 -7.05 12.56
CA PHE A 168 6.81 -6.75 13.98
C PHE A 168 7.30 -5.34 14.32
N LYS A 169 8.46 -4.93 13.80
CA LYS A 169 8.97 -3.57 13.99
C LYS A 169 8.00 -2.50 13.46
N LYS A 170 7.39 -2.72 12.29
CA LYS A 170 6.38 -1.81 11.74
C LYS A 170 5.12 -1.75 12.61
N CYS A 171 4.74 -2.85 13.26
CA CYS A 171 3.64 -2.86 14.22
C CYS A 171 3.98 -2.02 15.46
N ASP A 172 5.18 -2.18 16.04
CA ASP A 172 5.62 -1.41 17.21
C ASP A 172 5.66 0.11 16.90
N ASP A 173 6.21 0.48 15.74
CA ASP A 173 6.25 1.88 15.28
C ASP A 173 4.84 2.47 15.08
N LEU A 174 3.89 1.67 14.61
CA LEU A 174 2.49 2.07 14.47
C LEU A 174 1.80 2.22 15.82
N GLU A 175 2.07 1.32 16.76
CA GLU A 175 1.51 1.36 18.11
C GLU A 175 2.00 2.61 18.86
N ALA A 176 3.30 2.94 18.74
CA ALA A 176 3.86 4.18 19.28
C ALA A 176 3.20 5.43 18.67
N LYS A 177 2.93 5.43 17.35
CA LYS A 177 2.20 6.54 16.69
C LYS A 177 0.77 6.67 17.18
N ILE A 178 0.07 5.55 17.39
CA ILE A 178 -1.29 5.54 17.92
C ILE A 178 -1.29 6.11 19.34
N GLU A 179 -0.33 5.71 20.17
CA GLU A 179 -0.25 6.17 21.55
C GLU A 179 0.04 7.68 21.64
N ASN A 180 0.98 8.19 20.85
CA ASN A 180 1.22 9.63 20.76
C ASN A 180 -0.04 10.40 20.34
N LYS A 181 -0.80 9.90 19.36
CA LYS A 181 -2.06 10.53 18.95
C LYS A 181 -3.13 10.48 20.02
N LYS A 182 -3.19 9.44 20.85
CA LYS A 182 -4.13 9.40 21.98
C LYS A 182 -3.78 10.47 23.02
N VAL A 183 -2.50 10.69 23.29
CA VAL A 183 -2.04 11.75 24.21
C VAL A 183 -2.43 13.12 23.66
N GLU A 184 -2.16 13.41 22.38
CA GLU A 184 -2.57 14.66 21.73
C GLU A 184 -4.10 14.88 21.82
N LEU A 185 -4.89 13.83 21.57
CA LEU A 185 -6.36 13.90 21.69
C LEU A 185 -6.81 14.16 23.13
N ALA A 186 -6.15 13.58 24.12
CA ALA A 186 -6.46 13.81 25.53
C ALA A 186 -6.18 15.27 25.94
N GLU A 187 -5.07 15.85 25.48
CA GLU A 187 -4.75 17.26 25.70
C GLU A 187 -5.78 18.20 25.06
N ILE A 188 -6.17 17.94 23.81
CA ILE A 188 -7.20 18.72 23.12
C ILE A 188 -8.54 18.65 23.88
N ASN A 189 -8.92 17.45 24.34
CA ASN A 189 -10.16 17.29 25.10
C ASN A 189 -10.13 18.03 26.45
N ALA A 190 -8.98 18.06 27.13
CA ALA A 190 -8.82 18.84 28.36
C ALA A 190 -9.00 20.35 28.11
N ILE A 191 -8.39 20.89 27.05
CA ILE A 191 -8.54 22.29 26.64
C ILE A 191 -10.01 22.61 26.29
N ILE A 192 -10.71 21.69 25.63
CA ILE A 192 -12.13 21.85 25.30
C ILE A 192 -12.98 21.94 26.56
N GLU A 193 -12.75 21.07 27.55
CA GLU A 193 -13.52 21.08 28.80
C GLU A 193 -13.25 22.35 29.62
N GLU A 194 -12.00 22.82 29.68
CA GLU A 194 -11.66 24.10 30.31
C GLU A 194 -12.42 25.26 29.66
N ARG A 195 -12.39 25.35 28.33
CA ARG A 195 -13.13 26.40 27.59
C ARG A 195 -14.64 26.30 27.77
N LYS A 196 -15.20 25.08 27.85
CA LYS A 196 -16.63 24.88 28.14
C LYS A 196 -17.02 25.37 29.53
N VAL A 197 -16.15 25.23 30.53
CA VAL A 197 -16.37 25.76 31.88
C VAL A 197 -16.35 27.29 31.85
N ALA A 198 -15.31 27.90 31.26
CA ALA A 198 -15.22 29.35 31.13
C ALA A 198 -16.43 29.97 30.40
N LEU A 199 -16.92 29.32 29.34
CA LEU A 199 -18.13 29.75 28.64
C LEU A 199 -19.40 29.64 29.49
N ARG A 200 -19.51 28.62 30.35
CA ARG A 200 -20.63 28.51 31.30
C ARG A 200 -20.61 29.64 32.32
N ASP A 201 -19.44 29.99 32.84
CA ASP A 201 -19.31 31.06 33.84
C ASP A 201 -19.66 32.43 33.25
N LEU A 202 -19.22 32.71 32.01
CA LEU A 202 -19.61 33.93 31.28
C LEU A 202 -21.11 33.98 30.98
N SER A 203 -21.70 32.87 30.57
CA SER A 203 -23.14 32.76 30.31
C SER A 203 -23.97 33.05 31.58
N ASN A 204 -23.56 32.50 32.72
CA ASN A 204 -24.25 32.72 34.00
C ASN A 204 -24.10 34.17 34.51
N ASN A 205 -22.96 34.82 34.30
CA ASN A 205 -22.75 36.22 34.67
C ASN A 205 -23.56 37.20 33.79
N SER A 206 -23.79 36.89 32.51
CA SER A 206 -24.61 37.73 31.64
C SER A 206 -26.09 37.78 32.07
N LYS A 207 -26.63 36.67 32.59
CA LYS A 207 -28.03 36.59 33.05
C LYS A 207 -28.28 37.28 34.40
N GLY A 208 -27.23 37.58 35.16
CA GLY A 208 -27.33 38.28 36.44
C GLY A 208 -27.39 39.82 36.32
N CYS A 209 -27.04 40.39 35.16
CA CYS A 209 -26.98 41.84 34.96
C CYS A 209 -28.28 42.44 34.41
N GLU A 210 -29.12 41.67 33.70
CA GLU A 210 -30.38 42.18 33.12
C GLU A 210 -31.53 42.36 34.14
N ALA A 211 -31.34 41.98 35.41
CA ALA A 211 -32.37 42.07 36.45
C ALA A 211 -32.37 43.38 37.27
N ARG A 212 -31.52 44.37 36.94
CA ARG A 212 -31.34 45.58 37.76
C ARG A 212 -31.82 46.92 37.17
N ASP A 213 -32.41 46.93 35.97
CA ASP A 213 -32.68 48.18 35.24
C ASP A 213 -34.17 48.49 34.98
N GLN A 214 -35.10 47.92 35.75
CA GLN A 214 -36.55 48.15 35.57
C GLN A 214 -37.26 48.91 36.70
N THR A 215 -36.54 49.55 37.61
CA THR A 215 -37.17 50.34 38.69
C THR A 215 -36.70 51.78 38.72
N GLU A 216 -36.95 52.54 37.65
CA GLU A 216 -36.92 54.01 37.72
C GLU A 216 -37.76 54.59 36.56
N ASN A 217 -39.08 54.46 36.66
CA ASN A 217 -40.03 55.31 35.94
C ASN A 217 -41.23 55.56 36.83
N TYR A 218 -41.02 56.38 37.87
CA TYR A 218 -42.08 56.94 38.70
C TYR A 218 -42.21 58.43 38.38
N ILE A 219 -43.31 58.76 37.69
CA ILE A 219 -44.22 59.90 37.84
C ILE A 219 -43.61 61.29 38.07
N VAL A 220 -44.01 62.26 37.23
CA VAL A 220 -44.76 63.48 37.59
C VAL A 220 -44.73 64.43 36.39
N THR A 221 -45.90 64.80 35.88
CA THR A 221 -46.32 66.22 35.80
C THR A 221 -47.83 66.28 35.55
N GLU A 222 -48.55 66.68 36.60
CA GLU A 222 -49.79 67.45 36.48
C GLU A 222 -49.50 68.75 35.72
N TYR A 223 -50.38 69.10 34.78
CA TYR A 223 -51.10 70.39 34.60
C TYR A 223 -51.60 70.51 33.15
#